data_AF-A0AAE0J0H3-F1
#
_entry.id   AF-A0AAE0J0H3-F1
#
_cell.length_a   1.000
_cell.length_b   1.000
_cell.length_c   1.000
_cell.angle_alpha   90.00
_cell.angle_beta   90.00
_cell.angle_gamma   90.00
#
_symmetry.space_group_name_H-M   'P 1'
#
loop_
_entity.id
_entity.type
_entity.pdbx_description
1 polymer ?
#
loop_
_entity_poly.entity_id
_entity_poly.type
_entity_poly.pdbx_seq_one_letter_code
_entity_poly.pdbx_strand_id
1 'polypeptide(L)' 'MVPCQIVCLVTFVVIQALHDNAFETEFSSFDELLQRPNLEDVDCIELRWKDGMLLDSWAQEVC' A
#
# COMPACT_ATOMS: atom_id res chain seq x y z
N MET A 1 9.54 2.81 -22.92
CA MET A 1 9.29 1.74 -21.93
C MET A 1 7.82 1.78 -21.60
N VAL A 2 7.07 0.72 -21.92
CA VAL A 2 5.67 0.60 -21.46
C VAL A 2 5.75 0.11 -20.01
N PRO A 3 5.19 0.84 -19.03
CA PRO A 3 5.20 0.35 -17.66
C PRO A 3 4.49 -1.01 -17.63
N CYS A 4 5.05 -1.98 -16.90
CA CYS A 4 4.46 -3.31 -16.88
C CYS A 4 3.03 -3.20 -16.35
N GLN A 5 2.10 -3.98 -16.91
CA GLN A 5 0.68 -3.89 -16.57
C GLN A 5 0.45 -4.06 -15.06
N ILE A 6 1.27 -4.90 -14.41
CA ILE A 6 1.25 -5.12 -12.96
C ILE A 6 1.59 -3.84 -12.20
N VAL A 7 2.65 -3.12 -12.59
CA VAL A 7 3.02 -1.85 -11.95
C VAL A 7 1.90 -0.82 -12.12
N CYS A 8 1.31 -0.70 -13.31
CA CYS A 8 0.18 0.21 -13.52
C CYS A 8 -1.02 -0.11 -12.61
N LEU A 9 -1.36 -1.40 -12.49
CA LEU A 9 -2.47 -1.85 -11.65
C LEU A 9 -2.18 -1.60 -10.17
N VAL A 10 -0.99 -1.94 -9.69
CA VAL A 10 -0.59 -1.70 -8.30
C VAL A 10 -0.61 -0.21 -8.00
N THR A 11 -0.03 0.64 -8.84
CA THR A 11 -0.06 2.09 -8.68
C THR A 11 -1.49 2.61 -8.62
N PHE A 12 -2.38 2.13 -9.49
CA PHE A 12 -3.79 2.53 -9.48
C PHE A 12 -4.50 2.16 -8.17
N VAL A 13 -4.33 0.91 -7.70
CA VAL A 13 -4.91 0.45 -6.43
C VAL A 13 -4.41 1.29 -5.26
N VAL A 14 -3.11 1.56 -5.20
CA VAL A 14 -2.52 2.36 -4.12
C VAL A 14 -3.02 3.81 -4.15
N ILE A 15 -3.11 4.43 -5.33
CA ILE A 15 -3.66 5.79 -5.45
C ILE A 15 -5.10 5.84 -4.93
N GLN A 16 -5.92 4.84 -5.27
CA GLN A 16 -7.28 4.77 -4.78
C GLN A 16 -7.33 4.59 -3.25
N ALA A 17 -6.51 3.70 -2.70
CA ALA A 17 -6.40 3.49 -1.26
C ALA A 17 -5.98 4.76 -0.51
N LEU A 18 -5.06 5.54 -1.07
CA LEU A 18 -4.65 6.84 -0.52
C LEU A 18 -5.78 7.87 -0.57
N HIS A 19 -6.48 7.96 -1.70
CA HIS A 19 -7.63 8.85 -1.86
C HIS A 19 -8.73 8.54 -0.83
N ASP A 20 -8.96 7.26 -0.55
CA ASP A 20 -9.98 6.80 0.40
C ASP A 20 -9.48 6.78 1.85
N ASN A 21 -8.24 7.23 2.11
CA ASN A 21 -7.57 7.17 3.41
C ASN A 21 -7.69 5.78 4.06
N ALA A 22 -7.42 4.74 3.27
CA ALA A 22 -7.74 3.35 3.61
C ALA A 22 -6.72 2.67 4.54
N PHE A 23 -5.54 3.26 4.73
CA PHE A 23 -4.50 2.75 5.62
C PHE A 23 -4.68 3.31 7.04
N GLU A 24 -4.29 2.54 8.07
CA GLU A 24 -4.27 3.01 9.46
C GLU A 24 -3.35 4.22 9.62
N THR A 25 -2.17 4.14 9.01
CA THR A 25 -1.23 5.26 8.89
C THR A 25 -1.69 6.18 7.77
N GLU A 26 -1.83 7.47 8.07
CA GLU A 26 -2.21 8.45 7.06
C GLU A 26 -1.00 8.87 6.22
N PHE A 27 -1.18 8.90 4.91
CA PHE A 27 -0.20 9.37 3.95
C PHE A 27 -0.84 10.48 3.11
N SER A 28 -0.15 11.60 2.97
CA SER A 28 -0.61 12.75 2.19
C SER A 28 -0.36 12.61 0.70
N SER A 29 0.53 11.70 0.29
CA SER A 29 0.85 11.45 -1.12
C SER A 29 1.42 10.05 -1.37
N PHE A 30 1.38 9.64 -2.63
CA PHE A 30 2.03 8.41 -3.09
C PHE A 30 3.55 8.45 -2.90
N ASP A 31 4.17 9.62 -3.09
CA ASP A 31 5.60 9.78 -2.85
C ASP A 31 5.94 9.57 -1.37
N GLU A 32 5.14 10.11 -0.45
CA GLU A 32 5.33 9.91 1.00
C GLU A 32 5.23 8.43 1.39
N LEU A 33 4.27 7.69 0.82
CA LEU A 33 4.16 6.25 1.01
C LEU A 33 5.41 5.49 0.54
N LEU A 34 6.02 5.95 -0.55
CA LEU A 34 7.24 5.35 -1.12
C LEU A 34 8.53 5.84 -0.46
N GLN A 35 8.49 6.94 0.28
CA GLN A 35 9.64 7.37 1.06
C GLN A 35 9.91 6.33 2.13
N ARG A 36 10.99 5.56 1.93
CA ARG A 36 11.47 4.58 2.91
C ARG A 36 11.74 5.30 4.23
N PRO A 37 10.95 5.07 5.31
CA PRO A 37 11.45 5.38 6.64
C PRO A 37 12.71 4.53 6.89
N ASN A 38 13.57 4.93 7.81
CA ASN A 38 14.70 4.09 8.21
C ASN A 38 14.14 2.79 8.79
N LEU A 39 14.22 1.69 8.04
CA LEU A 39 13.63 0.40 8.38
C LEU A 39 14.47 -0.41 9.38
N GLU A 40 15.56 0.15 9.91
CA GLU A 40 16.52 -0.54 10.79
C GLU A 40 16.84 -1.96 10.27
N ASP A 41 16.44 -3.01 11.01
CA ASP A 41 16.76 -4.41 10.71
C ASP A 41 15.65 -5.17 9.95
N VAL A 42 14.64 -4.49 9.38
CA VAL A 42 13.55 -5.15 8.62
C VAL A 42 13.55 -4.78 7.13
N ASP A 43 13.30 -5.77 6.27
CA ASP A 43 13.26 -5.59 4.80
C ASP A 43 11.95 -4.94 4.31
N CYS A 44 10.87 -5.07 5.08
CA CYS A 44 9.57 -4.50 4.77
C CYS A 44 8.78 -4.16 6.05
N ILE A 45 7.89 -3.17 5.93
CA ILE A 45 6.87 -2.87 6.95
C ILE A 45 5.51 -3.22 6.37
N GLU A 46 4.68 -3.86 7.20
CA GLU A 46 3.29 -4.12 6.88
C GLU A 46 2.48 -2.83 6.89
N LEU A 47 1.84 -2.52 5.76
CA LEU A 47 0.85 -1.45 5.66
C LEU A 47 -0.51 -1.98 6.13
N ARG A 48 -0.94 -1.55 7.31
CA ARG A 48 -2.22 -1.95 7.88
C ARG A 48 -3.37 -1.17 7.26
N TRP A 49 -4.44 -1.87 6.96
CA TRP A 49 -5.70 -1.31 6.47
C TRP A 49 -6.60 -0.93 7.65
N LYS A 50 -7.40 0.13 7.50
CA LYS A 50 -8.43 0.45 8.49
C LYS A 50 -9.51 -0.63 8.53
N ASP A 51 -10.11 -0.80 9.70
CA ASP A 51 -11.22 -1.72 9.91
C ASP A 51 -12.33 -1.50 8.87
N GLY A 52 -12.72 -2.57 8.17
CA GLY A 52 -13.75 -2.55 7.13
C GLY A 52 -13.28 -2.18 5.71
N MET A 53 -12.00 -1.86 5.51
CA MET A 53 -11.44 -1.60 4.16
C MET A 53 -11.05 -2.89 3.42
N LEU A 54 -10.60 -3.90 4.16
CA LEU A 54 -10.46 -5.25 3.65
C LEU A 54 -11.58 -6.11 4.24
N LEU A 55 -12.31 -6.84 3.39
CA LEU A 55 -12.96 -8.06 3.85
C LEU A 55 -11.83 -8.99 4.32
N ASP A 56 -11.95 -9.54 5.53
CA ASP A 56 -10.97 -10.41 6.21
C ASP A 56 -10.45 -11.61 5.38
N SER A 57 -10.94 -11.82 4.16
CA SER A 57 -10.58 -12.89 3.24
C SER A 57 -9.33 -12.64 2.36
N TRP A 58 -8.80 -11.41 2.26
CA TRP A 58 -7.69 -11.10 1.33
C TRP A 58 -6.29 -11.16 1.96
N ALA A 59 -6.19 -11.28 3.30
CA ALA A 59 -4.91 -11.32 4.00
C ALA A 59 -4.18 -12.68 3.91
N GLN A 60 -4.81 -13.72 3.36
CA GLN A 60 -4.29 -15.09 3.40
C GLN A 60 -3.49 -15.52 2.16
N GLU A 61 -3.47 -14.76 1.06
CA GLU A 61 -2.92 -15.24 -0.23
C GLU A 61 -1.66 -14.52 -0.75
N VAL A 62 -1.03 -13.64 0.04
CA VAL A 62 0.22 -12.99 -0.38
C VAL A 62 1.29 -13.08 0.72
N CYS A 63 1.78 -14.29 0.94
CA CYS A 63 3.09 -14.59 1.56
C CYS A 63 3.72 -15.77 0.81
#